data_AF-A0A0N0PFM4-F1
#
_entry.id   AF-A0A0N0PFM4-F1
#
_cell.length_a   1.000
_cell.length_b   1.000
_cell.length_c   1.000
_cell.angle_alpha   90.00
_cell.angle_beta   90.00
_cell.angle_gamma   90.00
#
_symmetry.space_group_name_H-M   'P 1'
#
loop_
_entity.id
_entity.type
_entity.pdbx_description
1 polymer ?
#
loop_
_entity_poly.entity_id
_entity_poly.type
_entity_poly.pdbx_seq_one_letter_code
_entity_poly.pdbx_strand_id
1 'polypeptide(L)'
;MIDRVIIHDTMESLHKYVPKEYLPKDYGGDLPSLIEFTESLNRDVYNEKIKGALIDYCKLVSDESKRPREKYDEECIVGSFKKLDFD
;
A
#
# COMPACT_ATOMS: atom_id res chain seq x y z
N MET A 1 -16.75 0.05 6.99
CA MET A 1 -15.27 0.26 6.92
C MET A 1 -14.56 -0.26 8.19
N ILE A 2 -15.23 -0.25 9.35
CA ILE A 2 -14.69 -0.81 10.61
C ILE A 2 -14.67 -2.34 10.62
N ASP A 3 -15.51 -3.01 9.84
CA ASP A 3 -15.71 -4.48 9.88
C ASP A 3 -14.49 -5.32 9.45
N ARG A 4 -13.46 -4.69 8.89
CA ARG A 4 -12.20 -5.34 8.51
C ARG A 4 -11.08 -5.17 9.52
N VAL A 5 -11.33 -4.42 10.60
CA VAL A 5 -10.37 -4.20 11.68
C VAL A 5 -10.77 -5.07 12.86
N ILE A 6 -9.97 -6.09 13.14
CA ILE A 6 -10.17 -7.00 14.27
C ILE A 6 -9.05 -6.74 15.27
N ILE A 7 -9.42 -6.47 16.52
CA ILE A 7 -8.49 -6.23 17.62
C ILE A 7 -8.41 -7.50 18.45
N HIS A 8 -7.22 -8.07 18.58
CA HIS A 8 -6.95 -9.26 19.38
C HIS A 8 -6.27 -8.87 20.69
N ASP A 9 -6.79 -9.38 21.80
CA ASP A 9 -6.26 -9.22 23.15
C ASP A 9 -5.18 -10.28 23.49
N THR A 10 -5.20 -11.40 22.76
CA THR A 10 -4.37 -12.57 22.99
C THR A 10 -3.89 -13.18 21.68
N MET A 11 -2.75 -13.87 21.73
CA MET A 11 -2.20 -14.55 20.55
C MET A 11 -3.10 -15.71 20.08
N GLU A 12 -3.76 -16.40 21.01
CA GLU A 12 -4.73 -17.45 20.70
C GLU A 12 -5.92 -16.92 19.90
N SER A 13 -6.38 -15.70 20.21
CA SER A 13 -7.43 -15.02 19.46
C SER A 13 -7.00 -14.75 18.02
N LEU A 14 -5.76 -14.31 17.80
CA LEU A 14 -5.19 -14.10 16.46
C LEU A 14 -5.08 -15.41 15.67
N HIS A 15 -4.63 -16.50 16.30
CA HIS A 15 -4.46 -17.81 15.65
C HIS A 15 -5.76 -18.44 15.15
N LYS A 16 -6.93 -17.95 15.60
CA LYS A 16 -8.24 -18.36 15.05
C LYS A 16 -8.52 -17.77 13.67
N TYR A 17 -7.87 -16.67 13.32
CA TYR A 17 -8.07 -15.95 12.05
C TYR A 17 -6.90 -16.13 11.09
N VAL A 18 -5.68 -16.28 11.62
CA VAL A 18 -4.47 -16.47 10.83
C VAL A 18 -3.80 -17.79 11.25
N PRO A 19 -3.71 -18.78 10.34
CA PRO A 19 -3.00 -20.03 10.60
C PRO A 19 -1.53 -19.80 10.98
N LYS A 20 -1.01 -20.65 11.87
CA LYS A 20 0.38 -20.57 12.39
C LYS A 20 1.44 -20.65 11.29
N GLU A 21 1.18 -21.41 10.24
CA GLU A 21 2.08 -21.55 9.08
C GLU A 21 2.31 -20.24 8.32
N TYR A 22 1.47 -19.22 8.52
CA TYR A 22 1.58 -17.89 7.93
C TYR A 22 2.07 -16.83 8.92
N LEU A 23 2.48 -17.22 10.13
CA LEU A 23 2.97 -16.31 11.16
C LEU A 23 4.46 -16.55 11.46
N PRO A 24 5.22 -15.52 11.81
CA PRO A 24 6.61 -15.66 12.25
C PRO A 24 6.68 -16.38 13.61
N LYS A 25 7.84 -17.00 13.88
CA LYS A 25 8.15 -17.64 15.17
C LYS A 25 7.89 -16.75 16.39
N ASP A 26 8.16 -15.45 16.28
CA ASP A 26 7.94 -14.48 17.38
C ASP A 26 6.46 -14.36 17.79
N TYR A 27 5.54 -14.75 16.91
CA TYR A 27 4.10 -14.81 17.17
C TYR A 27 3.58 -16.25 17.31
N GLY A 28 4.47 -17.22 17.53
CA GLY A 28 4.13 -18.63 17.72
C GLY A 28 3.72 -19.34 16.43
N GLY A 29 4.19 -18.87 15.28
CA GLY A 29 4.01 -19.51 13.97
C GLY A 29 5.26 -20.23 13.46
N ASP A 30 5.20 -20.66 12.20
CA ASP A 30 6.21 -21.53 11.57
C ASP A 30 7.15 -20.78 10.60
N LEU A 31 6.84 -19.54 10.24
CA LEU A 31 7.69 -18.72 9.36
C LEU A 31 8.96 -18.23 10.08
N PRO A 32 9.97 -17.75 9.34
CA PRO A 32 11.16 -17.12 9.93
C PRO A 32 10.80 -16.04 10.96
N SER A 33 11.72 -15.84 11.90
CA SER A 33 11.59 -14.77 12.90
C SER A 33 11.57 -13.39 12.23
N LEU A 34 11.09 -12.39 12.96
CA LEU A 34 11.06 -11.00 12.51
C LEU A 34 12.47 -10.49 12.17
N ILE A 35 13.49 -10.95 12.90
CA ILE A 35 14.88 -10.57 12.64
C ILE A 35 15.34 -11.15 11.30
N GLU A 36 15.18 -12.46 11.09
CA GLU A 36 15.55 -13.13 9.84
C GLU A 36 14.78 -12.54 8.64
N PHE A 37 13.49 -12.25 8.82
CA PHE A 37 12.66 -11.58 7.82
C PHE A 37 13.18 -10.19 7.49
N THR A 38 13.51 -9.38 8.50
CA THR A 38 14.04 -8.02 8.33
C THR A 38 15.37 -8.03 7.60
N GLU A 39 16.27 -8.94 7.95
CA GLU A 39 17.56 -9.10 7.26
C GLU A 39 17.37 -9.49 5.79
N SER A 40 16.48 -10.45 5.52
CA SER A 40 16.14 -10.85 4.15
C SER A 40 15.56 -9.70 3.34
N LEU A 41 14.60 -8.97 3.91
CA LEU A 41 13.95 -7.84 3.25
C LEU A 41 14.96 -6.71 2.99
N ASN A 42 15.83 -6.39 3.95
CA ASN A 42 16.88 -5.40 3.76
C ASN A 42 17.81 -5.79 2.61
N ARG A 43 18.27 -7.04 2.58
CA ARG A 43 19.09 -7.54 1.47
C ARG A 43 18.41 -7.36 0.11
N ASP A 44 17.11 -7.62 0.03
CA ASP A 44 16.36 -7.50 -1.21
C ASP A 44 16.10 -6.04 -1.59
N VAL A 45 15.76 -5.17 -0.63
CA VAL A 45 15.54 -3.73 -0.87
C VAL A 45 16.83 -3.01 -1.27
N TYR A 46 17.96 -3.36 -0.65
CA TYR A 46 19.28 -2.82 -1.01
C TYR A 46 19.89 -3.48 -2.25
N ASN A 47 19.19 -4.43 -2.89
CA ASN A 47 19.58 -4.94 -4.19
C ASN A 47 19.49 -3.80 -5.22
N GLU A 48 20.62 -3.47 -5.85
CA GLU A 48 20.70 -2.37 -6.82
C GLU A 48 19.72 -2.53 -8.00
N LYS A 49 19.35 -3.77 -8.37
CA LYS A 49 18.32 -4.00 -9.40
C LYS A 49 16.93 -3.55 -8.93
N ILE A 50 16.55 -3.89 -7.69
CA ILE A 50 15.24 -3.52 -7.13
C ILE A 50 15.21 -2.01 -6.90
N LYS A 51 16.26 -1.46 -6.30
CA LYS A 51 16.42 -0.02 -6.10
C LYS A 51 16.32 0.77 -7.40
N GLY A 52 17.00 0.34 -8.46
CA GLY A 52 16.91 0.96 -9.78
C GLY A 52 15.48 0.94 -10.32
N ALA A 53 14.80 -0.21 -10.27
CA ALA A 53 13.42 -0.33 -10.70
C ALA A 53 12.47 0.58 -9.91
N LEU A 54 12.63 0.68 -8.59
CA LEU A 54 11.82 1.58 -7.75
C LEU A 54 12.05 3.05 -8.11
N ILE A 55 13.31 3.47 -8.35
CA ILE A 55 13.64 4.82 -8.79
C ILE A 55 13.00 5.12 -10.14
N ASP A 56 12.99 4.16 -11.07
CA ASP A 56 12.37 4.34 -12.38
C ASP A 56 10.84 4.40 -12.27
N TYR A 57 10.23 3.63 -11.38
CA TYR A 57 8.81 3.75 -11.06
C TYR A 57 8.44 5.14 -10.52
N CYS A 58 9.30 5.75 -9.72
CA CYS A 58 9.09 7.13 -9.26
C CYS A 58 9.12 8.18 -10.39
N LYS A 59 9.67 7.84 -11.57
CA LYS A 59 9.70 8.71 -12.75
C LYS A 59 8.55 8.45 -13.72
N LEU A 60 7.73 7.43 -13.49
CA LEU A 60 6.62 7.11 -14.38
C LEU A 60 5.62 8.26 -14.40
N VAL A 61 5.29 8.70 -15.61
CA VAL A 61 4.23 9.67 -15.88
C VAL A 61 3.13 9.01 -16.69
N SER A 62 1.89 9.50 -16.53
CA SER A 62 0.76 8.99 -17.28
C SER A 62 0.93 9.30 -18.77
N ASP A 63 0.67 8.32 -19.62
CA ASP A 63 0.54 8.54 -21.06
C ASP A 63 -0.82 9.21 -21.33
N GLU A 64 -0.79 10.53 -21.41
CA GLU A 64 -1.97 11.37 -21.60
C GLU A 64 -2.70 11.12 -22.93
N SER A 65 -2.06 10.47 -23.90
CA SER A 65 -2.73 10.08 -25.15
C SER A 65 -3.80 9.01 -24.92
N LYS A 66 -3.68 8.22 -23.83
CA LYS A 66 -4.60 7.16 -23.43
C LYS A 66 -5.64 7.59 -22.41
N ARG A 67 -5.61 8.85 -21.95
CA ARG A 67 -6.63 9.37 -21.04
C ARG A 67 -8.00 9.29 -21.74
N PRO A 68 -8.98 8.56 -21.18
CA PRO A 68 -10.34 8.56 -21.71
C PRO A 68 -10.86 9.99 -21.74
N ARG A 69 -11.10 10.54 -22.93
CA ARG A 69 -11.70 11.85 -23.12
C ARG A 69 -13.21 11.74 -23.05
N GLU A 70 -13.73 11.19 -21.95
CA GLU A 70 -15.17 11.27 -21.72
C GLU A 70 -15.59 12.74 -21.83
N LYS A 71 -16.79 12.99 -22.38
CA LYS A 71 -17.35 14.33 -22.46
C LYS A 71 -17.27 14.93 -21.06
N TYR A 72 -16.64 16.09 -20.97
CA TYR A 72 -16.64 16.92 -19.77
C TYR A 72 -18.08 17.03 -19.25
N ASP A 73 -18.36 16.36 -18.12
CA ASP A 73 -19.65 16.44 -17.45
C ASP A 73 -19.61 17.66 -16.53
N GLU A 74 -20.13 18.78 -17.04
CA GLU A 74 -20.25 20.04 -16.32
C GLU A 74 -21.02 19.89 -15.00
N GLU A 75 -21.93 18.92 -14.90
CA GLU A 75 -22.72 18.68 -13.68
C GLU A 75 -21.89 18.05 -12.55
N CYS A 76 -20.82 17.31 -12.88
CA CYS A 76 -19.94 16.68 -11.89
C CYS A 76 -18.90 17.63 -11.26
N ILE A 77 -18.71 18.84 -11.81
CA ILE A 77 -17.73 19.85 -11.33
C ILE A 77 -18.43 21.14 -10.87
N VAL A 78 -19.68 21.07 -10.42
CA VAL A 78 -20.34 22.23 -9.78
C VAL A 78 -19.83 22.38 -8.34
N GLY A 79 -18.52 22.60 -8.19
CA GLY A 79 -17.92 23.03 -6.94
C GLY A 79 -18.28 24.49 -6.65
N SER A 80 -18.41 24.86 -5.36
CA SER A 80 -18.70 26.23 -4.91
C SER A 80 -17.52 27.21 -5.06
N PHE A 81 -16.65 27.02 -6.06
CA PHE A 81 -15.49 27.89 -6.25
C PHE A 81 -15.95 29.27 -6.72
N LYS A 82 -15.82 30.26 -5.82
CA LYS A 82 -15.98 31.67 -6.17
C LYS A 82 -14.81 32.11 -7.04
N LYS A 83 -15.08 32.83 -8.13
CA LYS A 83 -14.04 33.45 -8.94
C LYS A 83 -13.21 34.40 -8.07
N LEU A 84 -11.90 34.32 -8.20
CA LEU A 84 -10.97 35.26 -7.58
C LEU A 84 -10.85 36.46 -8.53
N ASP A 85 -11.39 37.61 -8.13
CA ASP A 85 -11.17 38.88 -8.82
C ASP A 85 -9.83 39.46 -8.35
N PHE A 86 -9.02 39.93 -9.30
CA PHE A 86 -7.80 40.69 -9.02
C PHE A 86 -8.10 42.18 -9.28
N ASP A 87 -7.75 43.04 -8.32
CA ASP A 87 -7.66 44.49 -8.49
C ASP A 87 -6.41 44.88 -9.31
#